data_AF-A0A424YVU1-F1
#
_entry.id   AF-A0A424YVU1-F1
#
_cell.length_a   1.000
_cell.length_b   1.000
_cell.length_c   1.000
_cell.angle_alpha   90.00
_cell.angle_beta   90.00
_cell.angle_gamma   90.00
#
_symmetry.space_group_name_H-M   'P 1'
#
loop_
_entity.id
_entity.type
_entity.pdbx_description
1 polymer ?
#
loop_
_entity_poly.entity_id
_entity_poly.type
_entity_poly.pdbx_seq_one_letter_code
_entity_poly.pdbx_strand_id
1 'polypeptide(L)'
;MPGNDSPVPQVCMGFILRHPLRIDPPPDQGEFGIKRRSPVFPRERDEERIRRLSESSYTPTTQILLQMMDEEFRCSFLLSGVFIEHLEGADPDLYELLSQATAHRNAEVLSESYYNTAMGAIPDSDEFRIQVEMHRLLMTEFSGRKPSILVAPCRIFNRNIVRAALDEGFSAIYTDVFDTYHSAYDQFSGYTLDGIPFLIRHCKLSDDIAIRYGDVDWEYHPLTARTYAGWIRGMGKCTVHILVDMEVFGGRYSRDTGILDFLQALPGAYADAGIHPVLPSEEVKMITAADMFSDEQMEEVFGRWPQNMMQCTALDALRTAGRWVPDRTAWRRFQAMPLFQAMATTEGSCGMVKTQRSQAEAYLEFSRYMAALSRFEEEQSQMVRAGSAARFLRCIPPERAFHFCTPYHREGFSAHSLEEFVKLLDVASDDCIKHHGERSDIATWIREVIGDTTLAGRMQTLRGRNEIAEAVEKRIHELWKRLK
;
A
#
# COMPACT_ATOMS: atom_id res chain seq x y z
N MET A 1 31.99 13.41 -42.19
CA MET A 1 31.91 13.14 -40.74
C MET A 1 30.73 12.22 -40.54
N PRO A 2 30.89 11.05 -39.89
CA PRO A 2 29.74 10.24 -39.51
C PRO A 2 28.91 11.03 -38.49
N GLY A 3 27.60 11.08 -38.70
CA GLY A 3 26.65 11.75 -37.81
C GLY A 3 26.76 11.18 -36.41
N ASN A 4 26.83 12.07 -35.43
CA ASN A 4 26.88 11.74 -34.02
C ASN A 4 25.49 11.30 -33.55
N ASP A 5 25.00 10.14 -34.01
CA ASP A 5 23.81 9.46 -33.46
C ASP A 5 24.20 8.80 -32.14
N SER A 6 24.64 9.62 -31.19
CA SER A 6 24.68 9.19 -29.79
C SER A 6 23.26 8.80 -29.41
N PRO A 7 23.02 7.57 -28.97
CA PRO A 7 21.66 7.14 -28.69
C PRO A 7 21.08 7.97 -27.55
N VAL A 8 19.87 8.49 -27.77
CA VAL A 8 19.24 9.46 -26.88
C VAL A 8 18.20 8.78 -26.00
N PRO A 9 18.14 9.11 -24.70
CA PRO A 9 17.18 8.48 -23.81
C PRO A 9 15.76 9.00 -24.02
N GLN A 10 14.80 8.15 -23.67
CA GLN A 10 13.39 8.48 -23.52
C GLN A 10 13.03 8.63 -22.05
N VAL A 11 11.96 9.36 -21.76
CA VAL A 11 11.47 9.55 -20.38
C VAL A 11 9.98 9.22 -20.28
N CYS A 12 9.64 8.37 -19.33
CA CYS A 12 8.28 8.13 -18.88
C CYS A 12 8.08 8.90 -17.56
N MET A 13 7.45 10.08 -17.60
CA MET A 13 7.16 10.86 -16.40
C MET A 13 5.72 10.64 -15.93
N GLY A 14 5.56 10.26 -14.67
CA GLY A 14 4.28 9.95 -14.05
C GLY A 14 4.05 10.72 -12.75
N PHE A 15 2.80 11.11 -12.53
CA PHE A 15 2.37 11.85 -11.35
C PHE A 15 1.36 11.03 -10.55
N ILE A 16 1.69 10.78 -9.28
CA ILE A 16 0.87 10.00 -8.37
C ILE A 16 0.03 10.95 -7.51
N LEU A 17 -1.28 10.78 -7.54
CA LEU A 17 -2.24 11.41 -6.64
C LEU A 17 -2.86 10.32 -5.78
N ARG A 18 -2.31 10.14 -4.57
CA ARG A 18 -2.81 9.16 -3.61
C ARG A 18 -2.99 9.83 -2.26
N HIS A 19 -4.19 9.73 -1.71
CA HIS A 19 -4.42 10.07 -0.31
C HIS A 19 -4.47 8.79 0.53
N PRO A 20 -3.56 8.61 1.52
CA PRO A 20 -3.59 7.44 2.37
C PRO A 20 -4.77 7.49 3.32
N LEU A 21 -5.45 6.36 3.50
CA LEU A 21 -6.43 6.18 4.57
C LEU A 21 -5.73 6.17 5.93
N ARG A 22 -6.42 6.72 6.94
CA ARG A 22 -5.94 6.76 8.32
C ARG A 22 -7.03 6.26 9.26
N ILE A 23 -6.60 5.55 10.31
CA ILE A 23 -7.47 5.20 11.43
C ILE A 23 -7.33 6.32 12.45
N ASP A 24 -8.41 7.06 12.69
CA ASP A 24 -8.39 8.09 13.72
C ASP A 24 -8.43 7.43 15.12
N PRO A 25 -7.71 7.99 16.10
CA PRO A 25 -7.74 7.47 17.46
C PRO A 25 -9.20 7.52 17.98
N PRO A 26 -9.61 6.54 18.80
CA PRO A 26 -10.89 6.65 19.47
C PRO A 26 -10.92 7.97 20.26
N PRO A 27 -12.06 8.71 20.27
CA PRO A 27 -12.16 9.93 21.06
C PRO A 27 -11.79 9.62 22.52
N ASP A 28 -11.04 10.53 23.15
CA ASP A 28 -10.66 10.40 24.56
C ASP A 28 -11.89 10.03 25.39
N GLN A 29 -11.77 9.02 26.25
CA GLN A 29 -12.88 8.56 27.11
C GLN A 29 -13.30 9.60 28.17
N GLY A 30 -12.70 10.80 28.15
CA GLY A 30 -13.10 11.94 28.95
C GLY A 30 -14.10 12.80 28.21
N GLU A 31 -15.37 12.40 28.18
CA GLU A 31 -16.51 13.31 28.39
C GLU A 31 -17.84 12.56 28.29
N PHE A 32 -18.62 12.70 29.35
CA PHE A 32 -19.95 12.13 29.55
C PHE A 32 -20.88 12.37 28.37
N GLY A 33 -21.56 11.31 27.93
CA GLY A 33 -22.74 11.39 27.09
C GLY A 33 -22.72 10.38 25.96
N ILE A 34 -23.86 9.73 25.77
CA ILE A 34 -24.15 8.77 24.69
C ILE A 34 -23.80 9.44 23.34
N LYS A 35 -22.58 9.23 22.84
CA LYS A 35 -22.16 9.76 21.54
C LYS A 35 -22.11 8.60 20.54
N ARG A 36 -22.83 8.80 19.43
CA ARG A 36 -22.78 8.01 18.20
C ARG A 36 -21.33 7.56 17.96
N ARG A 37 -21.08 6.25 17.84
CA ARG A 37 -19.70 5.75 17.67
C ARG A 37 -19.07 6.39 16.43
N SER A 38 -17.90 7.01 16.59
CA SER A 38 -17.19 7.65 15.48
C SER A 38 -16.81 6.60 14.42
N PRO A 39 -16.93 6.92 13.11
CA PRO A 39 -16.50 6.02 12.05
C PRO A 39 -15.00 5.70 12.19
N VAL A 40 -14.58 4.50 11.78
CA VAL A 40 -13.16 4.10 11.79
C VAL A 40 -12.34 4.97 10.83
N PHE A 41 -12.91 5.27 9.67
CA PHE A 41 -12.30 6.06 8.60
C PHE A 41 -13.13 7.32 8.34
N PRO A 42 -12.97 8.39 9.14
CA PRO A 42 -13.68 9.65 8.92
C PRO A 42 -13.19 10.34 7.65
N ARG A 43 -14.11 10.96 6.90
CA ARG A 43 -13.81 11.67 5.65
C ARG A 43 -13.32 13.10 5.85
N GLU A 44 -13.79 13.77 6.90
CA GLU A 44 -13.61 15.22 7.11
C GLU A 44 -12.14 15.66 7.03
N ARG A 45 -11.24 14.92 7.70
CA ARG A 45 -9.82 15.22 7.74
C ARG A 45 -9.12 14.98 6.40
N ASP A 46 -9.54 13.96 5.67
CA ASP A 46 -9.00 13.64 4.35
C ASP A 46 -9.45 14.69 3.33
N GLU A 47 -10.73 15.06 3.32
CA GLU A 47 -11.27 16.12 2.46
C GLU A 47 -10.61 17.48 2.76
N GLU A 48 -10.40 17.82 4.03
CA GLU A 48 -9.71 19.06 4.42
C GLU A 48 -8.27 19.11 3.92
N ARG A 49 -7.58 17.96 3.97
CA ARG A 49 -6.23 17.86 3.41
C ARG A 49 -6.26 18.01 1.88
N ILE A 50 -7.25 17.43 1.20
CA ILE A 50 -7.42 17.61 -0.25
C ILE A 50 -7.63 19.08 -0.58
N ARG A 51 -8.57 19.79 0.08
CA ARG A 51 -8.83 21.22 -0.16
C ARG A 51 -7.56 22.07 -0.06
N ARG A 52 -6.78 21.88 1.01
CA ARG A 52 -5.50 22.59 1.17
C ARG A 52 -4.52 22.30 0.04
N LEU A 53 -4.41 21.02 -0.37
CA LEU A 53 -3.50 20.62 -1.44
C LEU A 53 -4.00 21.01 -2.82
N SER A 54 -5.31 21.13 -3.04
CA SER A 54 -5.88 21.65 -4.27
C SER A 54 -5.35 23.04 -4.59
N GLU A 55 -5.44 23.95 -3.62
CA GLU A 55 -5.04 25.35 -3.79
C GLU A 55 -3.54 25.51 -4.02
N SER A 56 -2.73 24.80 -3.22
CA SER A 56 -1.28 25.01 -3.20
C SER A 56 -0.54 24.15 -4.22
N SER A 57 -1.06 22.96 -4.54
CA SER A 57 -0.33 21.90 -5.25
C SER A 57 -1.06 21.37 -6.48
N TYR A 58 -2.20 20.69 -6.31
CA TYR A 58 -2.81 19.90 -7.38
C TYR A 58 -3.35 20.78 -8.51
N THR A 59 -4.06 21.87 -8.22
CA THR A 59 -4.60 22.76 -9.26
C THR A 59 -3.47 23.46 -10.04
N PRO A 60 -2.49 24.14 -9.40
CA PRO A 60 -1.38 24.75 -10.13
C PRO A 60 -0.56 23.74 -10.95
N THR A 61 -0.29 22.57 -10.38
CA THR A 61 0.50 21.54 -11.06
C THR A 61 -0.25 20.97 -12.26
N THR A 62 -1.55 20.69 -12.12
CA THR A 62 -2.37 20.17 -13.23
C THR A 62 -2.49 21.19 -14.36
N GLN A 63 -2.60 22.49 -14.06
CA GLN A 63 -2.60 23.55 -15.07
C GLN A 63 -1.27 23.62 -15.84
N ILE A 64 -0.13 23.51 -15.16
CA ILE A 64 1.18 23.44 -15.79
C ILE A 64 1.27 22.20 -16.70
N LEU A 65 0.81 21.04 -16.21
CA LEU A 65 0.85 19.80 -17.00
C LEU A 65 -0.04 19.87 -18.24
N LEU A 66 -1.21 20.48 -18.16
CA LEU A 66 -2.05 20.74 -19.34
C LEU A 66 -1.32 21.56 -20.40
N GLN A 67 -0.69 22.67 -19.99
CA GLN A 67 0.10 23.51 -20.91
C GLN A 67 1.27 22.74 -21.52
N MET A 68 2.01 21.97 -20.71
CA MET A 68 3.10 21.12 -21.21
C MET A 68 2.57 20.11 -22.22
N MET A 69 1.41 19.49 -21.95
CA MET A 69 0.82 18.50 -22.84
C MET A 69 0.28 19.09 -24.14
N ASP A 70 -0.21 20.34 -24.13
CA ASP A 70 -0.55 21.09 -25.34
C ASP A 70 0.69 21.34 -26.21
N GLU A 71 1.86 21.49 -25.60
CA GLU A 71 3.19 21.56 -26.23
C GLU A 71 3.83 20.17 -26.50
N GLU A 72 2.99 19.14 -26.64
CA GLU A 72 3.40 17.76 -26.97
C GLU A 72 4.22 17.01 -25.90
N PHE A 73 4.29 17.53 -24.67
CA PHE A 73 4.82 16.74 -23.54
C PHE A 73 3.91 15.55 -23.24
N ARG A 74 4.51 14.38 -22.97
CA ARG A 74 3.79 13.15 -22.67
C ARG A 74 4.02 12.75 -21.23
N CYS A 75 2.94 12.47 -20.51
CA CYS A 75 3.01 12.05 -19.12
C CYS A 75 1.89 11.09 -18.74
N SER A 76 2.04 10.49 -17.56
CA SER A 76 1.07 9.57 -17.00
C SER A 76 0.54 10.05 -15.65
N PHE A 77 -0.68 9.65 -15.32
CA PHE A 77 -1.32 9.94 -14.04
C PHE A 77 -1.74 8.64 -13.35
N LEU A 78 -1.49 8.55 -12.05
CA LEU A 78 -2.02 7.52 -11.18
C LEU A 78 -2.86 8.18 -10.10
N LEU A 79 -4.19 8.08 -10.20
CA LEU A 79 -5.13 8.63 -9.22
C LEU A 79 -5.74 7.47 -8.44
N SER A 80 -5.55 7.43 -7.12
CA SER A 80 -6.10 6.33 -6.33
C SER A 80 -7.64 6.41 -6.23
N GLY A 81 -8.30 5.25 -6.12
CA GLY A 81 -9.76 5.20 -6.00
C GLY A 81 -10.28 6.00 -4.81
N VAL A 82 -9.63 5.86 -3.65
CA VAL A 82 -9.96 6.63 -2.44
C VAL A 82 -9.74 8.14 -2.63
N PHE A 83 -8.72 8.56 -3.39
CA PHE A 83 -8.50 9.98 -3.67
C PHE A 83 -9.66 10.56 -4.47
N ILE A 84 -10.11 9.88 -5.54
CA ILE A 84 -11.26 10.30 -6.34
C ILE A 84 -12.54 10.34 -5.48
N GLU A 85 -12.79 9.33 -4.63
CA GLU A 85 -13.97 9.29 -3.75
C GLU A 85 -14.08 10.52 -2.83
N HIS A 86 -12.95 11.05 -2.36
CA HIS A 86 -12.91 12.21 -1.47
C HIS A 86 -12.83 13.52 -2.26
N LEU A 87 -12.19 13.52 -3.42
CA LEU A 87 -12.02 14.70 -4.27
C LEU A 87 -13.36 15.27 -4.75
N GLU A 88 -14.30 14.42 -5.16
CA GLU A 88 -15.61 14.83 -5.68
C GLU A 88 -16.37 15.74 -4.70
N GLY A 89 -16.29 15.45 -3.39
CA GLY A 89 -16.89 16.28 -2.35
C GLY A 89 -16.01 17.42 -1.85
N ALA A 90 -14.68 17.26 -1.92
CA ALA A 90 -13.74 18.23 -1.41
C ALA A 90 -13.54 19.43 -2.35
N ASP A 91 -13.40 19.17 -3.65
CA ASP A 91 -13.09 20.17 -4.67
C ASP A 91 -13.56 19.72 -6.08
N PRO A 92 -14.81 20.06 -6.46
CA PRO A 92 -15.36 19.73 -7.78
C PRO A 92 -14.61 20.38 -8.94
N ASP A 93 -14.00 21.55 -8.75
CA ASP A 93 -13.28 22.25 -9.83
C ASP A 93 -11.98 21.51 -10.16
N LEU A 94 -11.26 21.04 -9.13
CA LEU A 94 -10.09 20.17 -9.33
C LEU A 94 -10.49 18.81 -9.92
N TYR A 95 -11.63 18.24 -9.52
CA TYR A 95 -12.15 17.00 -10.12
C TYR A 95 -12.30 17.14 -11.64
N GLU A 96 -12.97 18.18 -12.10
CA GLU A 96 -13.16 18.46 -13.53
C GLU A 96 -11.83 18.73 -14.24
N LEU A 97 -10.93 19.51 -13.60
CA LEU A 97 -9.61 19.81 -14.16
C LEU A 97 -8.76 18.54 -14.36
N LEU A 98 -8.75 17.63 -13.38
CA LEU A 98 -8.04 16.36 -13.48
C LEU A 98 -8.69 15.41 -14.50
N SER A 99 -10.02 15.40 -14.60
CA SER A 99 -10.72 14.64 -15.65
C SER A 99 -10.31 15.13 -17.04
N GLN A 100 -10.25 16.46 -17.25
CA GLN A 100 -9.78 17.05 -18.51
C GLN A 100 -8.31 16.70 -18.79
N ALA A 101 -7.43 16.84 -17.80
CA ALA A 101 -6.00 16.53 -17.95
C ALA A 101 -5.76 15.05 -18.28
N THR A 102 -6.47 14.13 -17.61
CA THR A 102 -6.34 12.69 -17.85
C THR A 102 -6.95 12.23 -19.17
N ALA A 103 -7.95 12.94 -19.70
CA ALA A 103 -8.52 12.69 -21.01
C ALA A 103 -7.65 13.20 -22.18
N HIS A 104 -6.66 14.07 -21.90
CA HIS A 104 -5.81 14.71 -22.90
C HIS A 104 -5.06 13.68 -23.78
N ARG A 105 -4.84 14.00 -25.07
CA ARG A 105 -4.21 13.08 -26.04
C ARG A 105 -2.83 12.59 -25.63
N ASN A 106 -2.07 13.46 -24.97
CA ASN A 106 -0.70 13.22 -24.49
C ASN A 106 -0.65 12.75 -23.02
N ALA A 107 -1.79 12.35 -22.45
CA ALA A 107 -1.89 11.73 -21.13
C ALA A 107 -2.18 10.22 -21.22
N GLU A 108 -1.59 9.45 -20.30
CA GLU A 108 -1.98 8.06 -20.02
C GLU A 108 -2.42 7.92 -18.55
N VAL A 109 -3.53 7.23 -18.31
CA VAL A 109 -3.96 6.88 -16.95
C VAL A 109 -3.49 5.48 -16.61
N LEU A 110 -2.81 5.35 -15.47
CA LEU A 110 -2.34 4.08 -14.92
C LEU A 110 -3.43 3.48 -14.01
N SER A 111 -3.44 2.14 -13.88
CA SER A 111 -4.32 1.46 -12.93
C SER A 111 -3.55 1.03 -11.68
N GLU A 112 -4.21 1.02 -10.53
CA GLU A 112 -3.80 0.25 -9.36
C GLU A 112 -5.00 -0.56 -8.83
N SER A 113 -4.93 -1.02 -7.58
CA SER A 113 -6.11 -1.52 -6.88
C SER A 113 -6.85 -0.36 -6.20
N TYR A 114 -8.18 -0.43 -6.15
CA TYR A 114 -9.05 0.67 -5.70
C TYR A 114 -8.64 1.28 -4.34
N TYR A 115 -8.33 0.43 -3.36
CA TYR A 115 -7.93 0.85 -2.01
C TYR A 115 -6.41 0.81 -1.77
N ASN A 116 -5.60 0.67 -2.83
CA ASN A 116 -4.16 0.41 -2.74
C ASN A 116 -3.88 -0.76 -1.76
N THR A 117 -4.48 -1.92 -2.05
CA THR A 117 -4.64 -3.01 -1.08
C THR A 117 -3.39 -3.86 -0.88
N ALA A 118 -3.18 -4.29 0.37
CA ALA A 118 -2.22 -5.32 0.76
C ALA A 118 -2.65 -6.75 0.38
N MET A 119 -3.90 -6.96 -0.07
CA MET A 119 -4.40 -8.29 -0.43
C MET A 119 -3.68 -8.92 -1.62
N GLY A 120 -2.91 -8.13 -2.40
CA GLY A 120 -2.03 -8.65 -3.45
C GLY A 120 -0.92 -9.58 -2.94
N ALA A 121 -0.57 -9.50 -1.65
CA ALA A 121 0.40 -10.39 -1.02
C ALA A 121 -0.16 -11.78 -0.67
N ILE A 122 -1.49 -11.93 -0.64
CA ILE A 122 -2.13 -13.20 -0.29
C ILE A 122 -2.35 -14.00 -1.58
N PRO A 123 -1.77 -15.22 -1.70
CA PRO A 123 -2.01 -16.08 -2.85
C PRO A 123 -3.49 -16.38 -3.08
N ASP A 124 -3.88 -16.47 -4.35
CA ASP A 124 -5.24 -16.84 -4.80
C ASP A 124 -6.35 -15.92 -4.24
N SER A 125 -5.99 -14.67 -3.95
CA SER A 125 -6.93 -13.65 -3.46
C SER A 125 -7.68 -13.01 -4.63
N ASP A 126 -8.90 -13.50 -4.89
CA ASP A 126 -9.85 -12.85 -5.82
C ASP A 126 -10.08 -11.37 -5.50
N GLU A 127 -9.94 -10.99 -4.22
CA GLU A 127 -10.17 -9.63 -3.78
C GLU A 127 -9.20 -8.62 -4.42
N PHE A 128 -7.94 -9.00 -4.66
CA PHE A 128 -7.00 -8.12 -5.33
C PHE A 128 -7.46 -7.83 -6.77
N ARG A 129 -7.84 -8.88 -7.51
CA ARG A 129 -8.34 -8.77 -8.89
C ARG A 129 -9.61 -7.94 -8.97
N ILE A 130 -10.57 -8.18 -8.06
CA ILE A 130 -11.81 -7.39 -7.97
C ILE A 130 -11.49 -5.90 -7.76
N GLN A 131 -10.54 -5.55 -6.90
CA GLN A 131 -10.19 -4.15 -6.68
C GLN A 131 -9.43 -3.52 -7.83
N VAL A 132 -8.64 -4.28 -8.58
CA VAL A 132 -8.01 -3.82 -9.82
C VAL A 132 -9.09 -3.51 -10.87
N GLU A 133 -10.08 -4.39 -11.02
CA GLU A 133 -11.21 -4.18 -11.92
C GLU A 133 -12.03 -2.94 -11.51
N MET A 134 -12.38 -2.81 -10.22
CA MET A 134 -13.07 -1.63 -9.68
C MET A 134 -12.34 -0.33 -10.01
N HIS A 135 -11.01 -0.31 -9.82
CA HIS A 135 -10.21 0.86 -10.11
C HIS A 135 -10.15 1.16 -11.61
N ARG A 136 -10.00 0.14 -12.45
CA ARG A 136 -9.94 0.28 -13.89
C ARG A 136 -11.25 0.82 -14.46
N LEU A 137 -12.39 0.38 -13.92
CA LEU A 137 -13.71 0.91 -14.25
C LEU A 137 -13.81 2.39 -13.87
N LEU A 138 -13.45 2.75 -12.63
CA LEU A 138 -13.43 4.14 -12.16
C LEU A 138 -12.58 5.03 -13.07
N MET A 139 -11.36 4.61 -13.40
CA MET A 139 -10.47 5.37 -14.29
C MET A 139 -11.01 5.49 -15.70
N THR A 140 -11.70 4.46 -16.20
CA THR A 140 -12.35 4.50 -17.53
C THR A 140 -13.49 5.51 -17.55
N GLU A 141 -14.30 5.56 -16.49
CA GLU A 141 -15.37 6.53 -16.34
C GLU A 141 -14.82 7.95 -16.16
N PHE A 142 -13.81 8.12 -15.31
CA PHE A 142 -13.23 9.42 -14.97
C PHE A 142 -12.44 10.07 -16.12
N SER A 143 -11.69 9.29 -16.90
CA SER A 143 -10.79 9.79 -17.95
C SER A 143 -11.26 9.50 -19.38
N GLY A 144 -12.30 8.68 -19.55
CA GLY A 144 -12.73 8.16 -20.86
C GLY A 144 -11.75 7.16 -21.49
N ARG A 145 -10.67 6.78 -20.78
CA ARG A 145 -9.61 5.89 -21.27
C ARG A 145 -9.51 4.67 -20.37
N LYS A 146 -9.47 3.49 -20.96
CA LYS A 146 -9.24 2.24 -20.23
C LYS A 146 -7.74 2.08 -19.95
N PRO A 147 -7.28 2.08 -18.69
CA PRO A 147 -5.88 1.84 -18.38
C PRO A 147 -5.38 0.50 -18.92
N SER A 148 -4.16 0.48 -19.45
CA SER A 148 -3.45 -0.72 -19.95
C SER A 148 -2.26 -1.15 -19.10
N ILE A 149 -1.82 -0.30 -18.17
CA ILE A 149 -0.66 -0.57 -17.31
C ILE A 149 -1.12 -0.66 -15.85
N LEU A 150 -0.72 -1.74 -15.16
CA LEU A 150 -1.02 -1.95 -13.74
C LEU A 150 0.17 -1.51 -12.90
N VAL A 151 -0.04 -0.71 -11.86
CA VAL A 151 0.98 -0.35 -10.87
C VAL A 151 0.86 -1.30 -9.69
N ALA A 152 1.92 -2.04 -9.42
CA ALA A 152 1.99 -2.95 -8.27
C ALA A 152 1.95 -2.15 -6.96
N PRO A 153 1.29 -2.66 -5.90
CA PRO A 153 1.36 -2.05 -4.58
C PRO A 153 2.81 -1.98 -4.08
N CYS A 154 3.14 -0.92 -3.35
CA CYS A 154 4.47 -0.72 -2.80
C CYS A 154 4.97 -1.98 -2.05
N ARG A 155 6.15 -2.49 -2.46
CA ARG A 155 6.82 -3.71 -1.95
C ARG A 155 6.05 -5.02 -2.14
N ILE A 156 5.01 -5.06 -2.98
CA ILE A 156 4.32 -6.29 -3.36
C ILE A 156 4.42 -6.44 -4.88
N PHE A 157 5.42 -7.17 -5.34
CA PHE A 157 5.51 -7.68 -6.69
C PHE A 157 5.75 -9.19 -6.64
N ASN A 158 4.74 -9.97 -7.03
CA ASN A 158 4.73 -11.42 -6.92
C ASN A 158 3.88 -12.04 -8.04
N ARG A 159 3.87 -13.38 -8.17
CA ARG A 159 3.06 -14.09 -9.17
C ARG A 159 1.55 -13.82 -9.09
N ASN A 160 1.02 -13.45 -7.93
CA ASN A 160 -0.40 -13.11 -7.78
C ASN A 160 -0.71 -11.80 -8.52
N ILE A 161 0.17 -10.80 -8.42
CA ILE A 161 0.06 -9.54 -9.19
C ILE A 161 0.14 -9.82 -10.69
N VAL A 162 1.07 -10.69 -11.11
CA VAL A 162 1.26 -11.05 -12.52
C VAL A 162 0.04 -11.74 -13.10
N ARG A 163 -0.51 -12.73 -12.39
CA ARG A 163 -1.74 -13.42 -12.80
C ARG A 163 -2.90 -12.46 -12.92
N ALA A 164 -3.12 -11.61 -11.92
CA ALA A 164 -4.17 -10.60 -11.98
C ALA A 164 -3.98 -9.64 -13.17
N ALA A 165 -2.75 -9.25 -13.49
CA ALA A 165 -2.46 -8.41 -14.64
C ALA A 165 -2.79 -9.12 -15.97
N LEU A 166 -2.40 -10.39 -16.11
CA LEU A 166 -2.68 -11.21 -17.29
C LEU A 166 -4.19 -11.47 -17.48
N ASP A 167 -4.87 -11.90 -16.42
CA ASP A 167 -6.29 -12.24 -16.43
C ASP A 167 -7.16 -11.04 -16.81
N GLU A 168 -6.80 -9.85 -16.32
CA GLU A 168 -7.49 -8.60 -16.64
C GLU A 168 -7.00 -7.99 -17.97
N GLY A 169 -5.99 -8.56 -18.64
CA GLY A 169 -5.50 -8.09 -19.93
C GLY A 169 -4.78 -6.73 -19.86
N PHE A 170 -3.92 -6.55 -18.87
CA PHE A 170 -2.93 -5.48 -18.84
C PHE A 170 -1.75 -5.80 -19.77
N SER A 171 -1.14 -4.78 -20.35
CA SER A 171 0.02 -4.93 -21.26
C SER A 171 1.37 -4.90 -20.54
N ALA A 172 1.43 -4.32 -19.34
CA ALA A 172 2.63 -4.33 -18.50
C ALA A 172 2.30 -4.02 -17.03
N ILE A 173 3.29 -4.24 -16.16
CA ILE A 173 3.21 -3.94 -14.72
C ILE A 173 4.31 -2.94 -14.33
N TYR A 174 3.95 -1.84 -13.68
CA TYR A 174 4.91 -0.97 -12.99
C TYR A 174 5.25 -1.50 -11.61
N THR A 175 6.53 -1.47 -11.26
CA THR A 175 7.01 -1.80 -9.91
C THR A 175 8.22 -0.93 -9.54
N ASP A 176 8.61 -0.99 -8.26
CA ASP A 176 9.84 -0.38 -7.77
C ASP A 176 10.79 -1.49 -7.33
N VAL A 177 12.09 -1.21 -7.31
CA VAL A 177 13.10 -2.12 -6.75
C VAL A 177 13.38 -1.74 -5.31
N PHE A 178 13.42 -2.72 -4.41
CA PHE A 178 13.43 -2.50 -2.96
C PHE A 178 14.57 -3.23 -2.25
N ASP A 179 15.81 -2.90 -2.58
CA ASP A 179 16.96 -3.12 -1.69
C ASP A 179 18.16 -2.27 -2.11
N THR A 180 19.03 -1.95 -1.14
CA THR A 180 20.34 -1.32 -1.34
C THR A 180 21.37 -2.25 -2.01
N TYR A 181 21.05 -3.54 -2.13
CA TYR A 181 21.87 -4.53 -2.82
C TYR A 181 21.28 -4.88 -4.18
N HIS A 182 21.47 -4.01 -5.19
CA HIS A 182 22.34 -4.36 -6.32
C HIS A 182 22.22 -3.43 -7.53
N SER A 183 23.41 -3.14 -8.03
CA SER A 183 23.81 -2.64 -9.35
C SER A 183 23.75 -3.71 -10.46
N ALA A 184 22.96 -4.78 -10.28
CA ALA A 184 22.98 -5.95 -11.16
C ALA A 184 21.82 -5.99 -12.16
N TYR A 185 20.76 -5.22 -11.93
CA TYR A 185 19.62 -5.12 -12.83
C TYR A 185 19.57 -3.74 -13.46
N ASP A 186 19.55 -3.76 -14.78
CA ASP A 186 19.53 -2.58 -15.60
C ASP A 186 18.09 -2.03 -15.60
N GLN A 187 17.85 -0.93 -14.87
CA GLN A 187 16.55 -0.24 -14.84
C GLN A 187 16.10 0.27 -16.22
N PHE A 188 16.95 0.09 -17.22
CA PHE A 188 16.80 0.50 -18.61
C PHE A 188 16.49 -0.65 -19.58
N SER A 189 16.48 -1.91 -19.10
CA SER A 189 16.21 -3.10 -19.90
C SER A 189 14.74 -3.52 -19.82
N GLY A 190 14.21 -4.06 -20.93
CA GLY A 190 12.89 -4.69 -20.93
C GLY A 190 12.95 -6.01 -20.19
N TYR A 191 12.13 -6.18 -19.15
CA TYR A 191 12.02 -7.43 -18.40
C TYR A 191 10.63 -8.00 -18.50
N THR A 192 10.52 -9.33 -18.49
CA THR A 192 9.23 -10.02 -18.47
C THR A 192 9.16 -11.06 -17.36
N LEU A 193 7.93 -11.33 -16.93
CA LEU A 193 7.63 -12.40 -15.99
C LEU A 193 6.36 -13.10 -16.47
N ASP A 194 6.41 -14.40 -16.70
CA ASP A 194 5.32 -15.15 -17.35
C ASP A 194 4.84 -14.49 -18.68
N GLY A 195 5.75 -13.83 -19.40
CA GLY A 195 5.48 -13.16 -20.68
C GLY A 195 4.87 -11.76 -20.59
N ILE A 196 4.50 -11.25 -19.40
CA ILE A 196 4.09 -9.85 -19.24
C ILE A 196 5.32 -8.97 -18.98
N PRO A 197 5.51 -7.86 -19.72
CA PRO A 197 6.54 -6.89 -19.41
C PRO A 197 6.33 -6.22 -18.05
N PHE A 198 7.41 -5.88 -17.37
CA PHE A 198 7.34 -4.97 -16.22
C PHE A 198 8.33 -3.82 -16.35
N LEU A 199 7.89 -2.66 -15.86
CA LEU A 199 8.56 -1.38 -15.93
C LEU A 199 9.06 -1.02 -14.53
N ILE A 200 10.33 -0.64 -14.43
CA ILE A 200 10.98 -0.35 -13.15
C ILE A 200 11.13 1.16 -12.99
N ARG A 201 10.58 1.71 -11.90
CA ARG A 201 10.80 3.12 -11.56
C ARG A 201 12.28 3.37 -11.25
N HIS A 202 12.83 4.42 -11.83
CA HIS A 202 14.17 4.89 -11.55
C HIS A 202 14.21 5.64 -10.21
N CYS A 203 14.55 4.89 -9.15
CA CYS A 203 14.39 5.34 -7.78
C CYS A 203 15.18 6.60 -7.42
N LYS A 204 16.46 6.67 -7.83
CA LYS A 204 17.33 7.80 -7.50
C LYS A 204 16.77 9.11 -8.07
N LEU A 205 16.53 9.14 -9.39
CA LEU A 205 15.94 10.30 -10.08
C LEU A 205 14.54 10.69 -9.60
N SER A 206 13.73 9.73 -9.14
CA SER A 206 12.43 10.03 -8.53
C SER A 206 12.62 10.67 -7.15
N ASP A 207 13.55 10.15 -6.32
CA ASP A 207 13.90 10.71 -5.02
C ASP A 207 14.62 12.07 -5.12
N ASP A 208 15.35 12.32 -6.21
CA ASP A 208 15.97 13.62 -6.50
C ASP A 208 14.92 14.74 -6.51
N ILE A 209 13.77 14.50 -7.16
CA ILE A 209 12.65 15.44 -7.20
C ILE A 209 11.86 15.40 -5.88
N ALA A 210 11.53 14.20 -5.38
CA ALA A 210 10.54 14.06 -4.32
C ALA A 210 11.07 14.29 -2.89
N ILE A 211 12.39 14.17 -2.68
CA ILE A 211 13.03 14.19 -1.36
C ILE A 211 14.21 15.16 -1.31
N ARG A 212 15.13 15.08 -2.27
CA ARG A 212 16.40 15.85 -2.24
C ARG A 212 16.28 17.25 -2.81
N TYR A 213 15.20 17.59 -3.51
CA TYR A 213 15.02 18.89 -4.13
C TYR A 213 15.16 20.07 -3.14
N GLY A 214 14.64 19.92 -1.92
CA GLY A 214 14.73 20.92 -0.86
C GLY A 214 15.92 20.75 0.11
N ASP A 215 16.82 19.82 -0.16
CA ASP A 215 18.01 19.58 0.67
C ASP A 215 19.09 20.61 0.34
N VAL A 216 19.25 21.63 1.18
CA VAL A 216 20.19 22.73 0.94
C VAL A 216 21.66 22.32 1.07
N ASP A 217 21.93 21.20 1.73
CA ASP A 217 23.27 20.65 1.92
C ASP A 217 23.65 19.66 0.81
N TRP A 218 22.70 19.30 -0.06
CA TRP A 218 22.94 18.43 -1.19
C TRP A 218 23.76 19.14 -2.28
N GLU A 219 24.80 18.47 -2.79
CA GLU A 219 25.78 19.06 -3.72
C GLU A 219 25.18 19.62 -5.03
N TYR A 220 23.97 19.21 -5.39
CA TYR A 220 23.26 19.66 -6.60
C TYR A 220 22.13 20.65 -6.31
N HIS A 221 22.01 21.17 -5.08
CA HIS A 221 21.03 22.19 -4.74
C HIS A 221 21.49 23.61 -5.13
N PRO A 222 20.62 24.45 -5.75
CA PRO A 222 19.27 24.11 -6.21
C PRO A 222 19.29 23.23 -7.47
N LEU A 223 18.42 22.22 -7.50
CA LEU A 223 18.29 21.33 -8.65
C LEU A 223 17.62 22.07 -9.82
N THR A 224 18.31 22.17 -10.96
CA THR A 224 17.73 22.78 -12.18
C THR A 224 17.26 21.72 -13.17
N ALA A 225 16.24 22.05 -13.98
CA ALA A 225 15.73 21.18 -15.03
C ALA A 225 16.83 20.75 -16.02
N ARG A 226 17.76 21.67 -16.34
CA ARG A 226 18.92 21.40 -17.19
C ARG A 226 19.91 20.41 -16.57
N THR A 227 20.20 20.54 -15.28
CA THR A 227 21.04 19.58 -14.55
C THR A 227 20.40 18.19 -14.59
N TYR A 228 19.10 18.13 -14.29
CA TYR A 228 18.33 16.88 -14.27
C TYR A 228 18.27 16.20 -15.65
N ALA A 229 17.96 16.96 -16.70
CA ALA A 229 17.99 16.48 -18.09
C ALA A 229 19.39 16.02 -18.51
N GLY A 230 20.44 16.71 -18.05
CA GLY A 230 21.83 16.32 -18.28
C GLY A 230 22.18 14.94 -17.71
N TRP A 231 21.69 14.63 -16.50
CA TRP A 231 21.87 13.30 -15.90
C TRP A 231 21.18 12.21 -16.71
N ILE A 232 19.94 12.45 -17.14
CA ILE A 232 19.18 11.50 -17.96
C ILE A 232 19.90 11.27 -19.29
N ARG A 233 20.32 12.34 -19.98
CA ARG A 233 21.10 12.25 -21.23
C ARG A 233 22.36 11.41 -21.07
N GLY A 234 23.04 11.53 -19.93
CA GLY A 234 24.25 10.78 -19.62
C GLY A 234 24.05 9.26 -19.53
N MET A 235 22.81 8.78 -19.42
CA MET A 235 22.49 7.34 -19.35
C MET A 235 22.49 6.65 -20.72
N GLY A 236 22.42 7.40 -21.83
CA GLY A 236 22.49 6.84 -23.19
C GLY A 236 21.18 6.26 -23.70
N LYS A 237 21.23 5.09 -24.37
CA LYS A 237 20.04 4.47 -25.00
C LYS A 237 19.17 3.76 -23.96
N CYS A 238 18.27 4.47 -23.30
CA CYS A 238 17.35 3.88 -22.35
C CYS A 238 16.00 4.60 -22.28
N THR A 239 15.01 3.94 -21.68
CA THR A 239 13.81 4.61 -21.18
C THR A 239 13.94 4.79 -19.67
N VAL A 240 13.80 6.02 -19.19
CA VAL A 240 13.89 6.34 -17.76
C VAL A 240 12.49 6.58 -17.22
N HIS A 241 12.10 5.76 -16.24
CA HIS A 241 10.80 5.85 -15.59
C HIS A 241 10.86 6.69 -14.32
N ILE A 242 10.16 7.81 -14.29
CA ILE A 242 10.10 8.71 -13.14
C ILE A 242 8.65 8.79 -12.69
N LEU A 243 8.35 8.31 -11.49
CA LEU A 243 7.03 8.43 -10.89
C LEU A 243 7.17 9.16 -9.55
N VAL A 244 6.51 10.30 -9.44
CA VAL A 244 6.60 11.19 -8.28
C VAL A 244 5.23 11.54 -7.72
N ASP A 245 5.14 11.69 -6.40
CA ASP A 245 3.96 12.24 -5.75
C ASP A 245 3.69 13.66 -6.25
N MET A 246 2.49 13.94 -6.75
CA MET A 246 2.14 15.28 -7.23
C MET A 246 2.20 16.31 -6.09
N GLU A 247 2.01 15.88 -4.84
CA GLU A 247 2.12 16.76 -3.67
C GLU A 247 3.51 17.42 -3.57
N VAL A 248 4.55 16.88 -4.21
CA VAL A 248 5.88 17.50 -4.29
C VAL A 248 5.81 18.95 -4.77
N PHE A 249 4.96 19.21 -5.77
CA PHE A 249 4.88 20.48 -6.47
C PHE A 249 3.88 21.40 -5.77
N GLY A 250 4.34 22.30 -4.89
CA GLY A 250 3.50 23.28 -4.20
C GLY A 250 2.82 22.78 -2.91
N GLY A 251 2.92 21.49 -2.60
CA GLY A 251 2.44 20.91 -1.34
C GLY A 251 3.59 20.70 -0.34
N ARG A 252 4.50 19.78 -0.67
CA ARG A 252 5.70 19.46 0.12
C ARG A 252 6.73 20.57 0.04
N TYR A 253 7.00 21.05 -1.16
CA TYR A 253 7.82 22.23 -1.38
C TYR A 253 6.91 23.38 -1.77
N SER A 254 7.01 24.50 -1.06
CA SER A 254 6.23 25.69 -1.39
C SER A 254 6.63 26.23 -2.76
N ARG A 255 5.76 27.02 -3.38
CA ARG A 255 6.03 27.68 -4.66
C ARG A 255 7.36 28.45 -4.67
N ASP A 256 7.72 29.09 -3.55
CA ASP A 256 8.92 29.93 -3.42
C ASP A 256 10.25 29.15 -3.52
N THR A 257 10.20 27.82 -3.41
CA THR A 257 11.36 26.94 -3.65
C THR A 257 11.73 26.80 -5.13
N GLY A 258 10.88 27.30 -6.04
CA GLY A 258 11.05 27.16 -7.49
C GLY A 258 10.66 25.78 -8.03
N ILE A 259 10.06 24.89 -7.24
CA ILE A 259 9.70 23.52 -7.68
C ILE A 259 8.73 23.51 -8.88
N LEU A 260 7.82 24.49 -8.94
CA LEU A 260 6.90 24.65 -10.07
C LEU A 260 7.62 25.20 -11.31
N ASP A 261 8.57 26.11 -11.12
CA ASP A 261 9.42 26.62 -12.21
C ASP A 261 10.32 25.50 -12.78
N PHE A 262 10.84 24.64 -11.90
CA PHE A 262 11.56 23.44 -12.28
C PHE A 262 10.71 22.54 -13.18
N LEU A 263 9.47 22.24 -12.76
CA LEU A 263 8.53 21.42 -13.54
C LEU A 263 8.24 22.04 -14.91
N GLN A 264 7.93 23.35 -14.94
CA GLN A 264 7.63 24.07 -16.16
C GLN A 264 8.82 24.12 -17.14
N ALA A 265 10.05 24.10 -16.62
CA ALA A 265 11.27 24.11 -17.43
C ALA A 265 11.68 22.74 -17.98
N LEU A 266 11.08 21.63 -17.50
CA LEU A 266 11.47 20.28 -17.93
C LEU A 266 11.32 20.01 -19.44
N PRO A 267 10.23 20.40 -20.13
CA PRO A 267 10.08 20.11 -21.56
C PRO A 267 11.19 20.75 -22.39
N GLY A 268 11.50 22.02 -22.12
CA GLY A 268 12.60 22.74 -22.79
C GLY A 268 13.96 22.11 -22.49
N ALA A 269 14.23 21.77 -21.23
CA ALA A 269 15.47 21.10 -20.84
C ALA A 269 15.64 19.72 -21.49
N TYR A 270 14.55 18.95 -21.63
CA TYR A 270 14.55 17.68 -22.35
C TYR A 270 14.79 17.89 -23.85
N ALA A 271 14.13 18.86 -24.48
CA ALA A 271 14.34 19.19 -25.89
C ALA A 271 15.79 19.59 -26.18
N ASP A 272 16.39 20.45 -25.35
CA ASP A 272 17.80 20.85 -25.44
C ASP A 272 18.75 19.66 -25.26
N ALA A 273 18.37 18.69 -24.42
CA ALA A 273 19.10 17.46 -24.20
C ALA A 273 18.85 16.38 -25.29
N GLY A 274 17.88 16.58 -26.18
CA GLY A 274 17.38 15.61 -27.17
C GLY A 274 16.48 14.52 -26.58
N ILE A 275 16.11 14.61 -25.30
CA ILE A 275 15.31 13.60 -24.59
C ILE A 275 13.87 13.68 -25.06
N HIS A 276 13.26 12.53 -25.30
CA HIS A 276 11.87 12.44 -25.75
C HIS A 276 10.95 11.90 -24.64
N PRO A 277 10.00 12.70 -24.15
CA PRO A 277 8.92 12.20 -23.30
C PRO A 277 8.04 11.21 -24.07
N VAL A 278 7.74 10.07 -23.47
CA VAL A 278 6.90 9.02 -24.05
C VAL A 278 5.89 8.50 -23.03
N LEU A 279 4.81 7.89 -23.51
CA LEU A 279 3.85 7.21 -22.64
C LEU A 279 4.33 5.77 -22.34
N PRO A 280 4.07 5.24 -21.12
CA PRO A 280 4.44 3.87 -20.77
C PRO A 280 3.92 2.82 -21.76
N SER A 281 2.68 2.95 -22.24
CA SER A 281 2.10 2.04 -23.24
C SER A 281 2.77 2.10 -24.62
N GLU A 282 3.47 3.18 -24.95
CA GLU A 282 4.21 3.33 -26.20
C GLU A 282 5.54 2.61 -26.14
N GLU A 283 6.24 2.75 -25.02
CA GLU A 283 7.48 2.01 -24.76
C GLU A 283 7.23 0.50 -24.74
N VAL A 284 6.17 0.03 -24.07
CA VAL A 284 5.84 -1.41 -24.01
C VAL A 284 5.71 -2.04 -25.40
N LYS A 285 5.21 -1.30 -26.39
CA LYS A 285 5.12 -1.77 -27.79
C LYS A 285 6.48 -1.92 -28.48
N MET A 286 7.51 -1.25 -27.97
CA MET A 286 8.87 -1.25 -28.50
C MET A 286 9.75 -2.32 -27.86
N ILE A 287 9.29 -2.97 -26.78
CA ILE A 287 9.98 -4.08 -26.12
C ILE A 287 9.93 -5.30 -27.06
N THR A 288 11.06 -5.56 -27.74
CA THR A 288 11.19 -6.61 -28.77
C THR A 288 11.91 -7.86 -28.26
N ALA A 289 12.76 -7.70 -27.24
CA ALA A 289 13.43 -8.76 -26.52
C ALA A 289 13.48 -8.35 -25.05
N ALA A 290 13.01 -9.23 -24.16
CA ALA A 290 13.01 -8.98 -22.74
C ALA A 290 13.55 -10.21 -22.01
N ASP A 291 14.43 -9.97 -21.04
CA ASP A 291 14.94 -11.05 -20.20
C ASP A 291 13.81 -11.54 -19.28
N MET A 292 13.67 -12.84 -19.20
CA MET A 292 12.68 -13.47 -18.32
C MET A 292 13.25 -13.57 -16.91
N PHE A 293 12.55 -12.99 -15.93
CA PHE A 293 12.92 -13.10 -14.52
C PHE A 293 12.56 -14.48 -13.96
N SER A 294 13.45 -15.06 -13.15
CA SER A 294 13.15 -16.23 -12.32
C SER A 294 12.43 -15.85 -11.02
N ASP A 295 11.85 -16.84 -10.34
CA ASP A 295 11.21 -16.63 -9.04
C ASP A 295 12.22 -16.19 -7.97
N GLU A 296 13.44 -16.74 -8.00
CA GLU A 296 14.52 -16.36 -7.08
C GLU A 296 14.92 -14.90 -7.28
N GLN A 297 15.05 -14.45 -8.54
CA GLN A 297 15.36 -13.05 -8.86
C GLN A 297 14.24 -12.11 -8.40
N MET A 298 12.99 -12.52 -8.53
CA MET A 298 11.85 -11.73 -8.06
C MET A 298 11.90 -11.51 -6.55
N GLU A 299 12.15 -12.56 -5.78
CA GLU A 299 12.23 -12.45 -4.32
C GLU A 299 13.43 -11.60 -3.86
N GLU A 300 14.57 -11.72 -4.55
CA GLU A 300 15.78 -10.94 -4.27
C GLU A 300 15.58 -9.45 -4.59
N VAL A 301 14.97 -9.12 -5.74
CA VAL A 301 14.89 -7.75 -6.25
C VAL A 301 13.77 -6.93 -5.61
N PHE A 302 12.60 -7.54 -5.39
CA PHE A 302 11.41 -6.83 -4.92
C PHE A 302 11.21 -6.94 -3.40
N GLY A 303 11.96 -7.84 -2.77
CA GLY A 303 11.88 -8.13 -1.34
C GLY A 303 10.61 -8.90 -0.96
N ARG A 304 10.57 -9.38 0.28
CA ARG A 304 9.41 -10.08 0.83
C ARG A 304 8.55 -9.13 1.65
N TRP A 305 7.24 -9.22 1.44
CA TRP A 305 6.22 -8.56 2.27
C TRP A 305 5.21 -9.63 2.75
N PRO A 306 4.77 -9.62 4.03
CA PRO A 306 5.02 -8.59 5.06
C PRO A 306 6.46 -8.53 5.59
N GLN A 307 6.84 -7.38 6.17
CA GLN A 307 8.21 -7.09 6.62
C GLN A 307 8.45 -7.44 8.10
N ASN A 308 7.39 -7.53 8.91
CA ASN A 308 7.50 -7.84 10.34
C ASN A 308 6.27 -8.57 10.88
N MET A 309 6.36 -9.06 12.12
CA MET A 309 5.28 -9.81 12.77
C MET A 309 4.00 -9.00 12.98
N MET A 310 4.10 -7.68 13.23
CA MET A 310 2.91 -6.82 13.38
C MET A 310 2.07 -6.79 12.10
N GLN A 311 2.73 -6.65 10.95
CA GLN A 311 2.07 -6.70 9.65
C GLN A 311 1.50 -8.09 9.34
N CYS A 312 2.24 -9.17 9.66
CA CYS A 312 1.74 -10.54 9.51
C CYS A 312 0.46 -10.77 10.34
N THR A 313 0.48 -10.44 11.63
CA THR A 313 -0.67 -10.59 12.53
C THR A 313 -1.86 -9.76 12.05
N ALA A 314 -1.64 -8.49 11.68
CA ALA A 314 -2.70 -7.61 11.18
C ALA A 314 -3.33 -8.12 9.88
N LEU A 315 -2.51 -8.66 8.96
CA LEU A 315 -2.98 -9.20 7.68
C LEU A 315 -3.78 -10.48 7.86
N ASP A 316 -3.29 -11.39 8.72
CA ASP A 316 -3.99 -12.63 9.03
C ASP A 316 -5.34 -12.36 9.70
N ALA A 317 -5.38 -11.44 10.68
CA ALA A 317 -6.62 -11.00 11.31
C ALA A 317 -7.61 -10.42 10.29
N LEU A 318 -7.13 -9.55 9.39
CA LEU A 318 -7.96 -8.95 8.34
C LEU A 318 -8.52 -9.99 7.36
N ARG A 319 -7.70 -10.97 6.98
CA ARG A 319 -8.11 -12.08 6.11
C ARG A 319 -9.21 -12.91 6.77
N THR A 320 -9.06 -13.21 8.07
CA THR A 320 -10.07 -13.95 8.84
C THR A 320 -11.37 -13.15 8.96
N ALA A 321 -11.31 -11.86 9.29
CA ALA A 321 -12.47 -10.98 9.32
C ALA A 321 -13.25 -10.99 7.99
N GLY A 322 -12.51 -10.92 6.87
CA GLY A 322 -13.05 -10.90 5.51
C GLY A 322 -13.91 -12.09 5.11
N ARG A 323 -13.90 -13.19 5.88
CA ARG A 323 -14.70 -14.39 5.59
C ARG A 323 -16.15 -14.31 6.06
N TRP A 324 -16.48 -13.36 6.94
CA TRP A 324 -17.80 -13.32 7.58
C TRP A 324 -18.37 -11.92 7.80
N VAL A 325 -17.56 -10.86 7.72
CA VAL A 325 -18.06 -9.48 7.87
C VAL A 325 -18.97 -9.09 6.71
N PRO A 326 -20.19 -8.59 6.98
CA PRO A 326 -21.13 -8.18 5.93
C PRO A 326 -20.74 -6.84 5.28
N ASP A 327 -20.21 -5.87 6.03
CA ASP A 327 -19.75 -4.60 5.46
C ASP A 327 -18.40 -4.77 4.72
N ARG A 328 -18.51 -5.08 3.42
CA ARG A 328 -17.36 -5.23 2.52
C ARG A 328 -16.61 -3.93 2.26
N THR A 329 -17.30 -2.79 2.26
CA THR A 329 -16.68 -1.49 1.96
C THR A 329 -15.76 -1.07 3.10
N ALA A 330 -16.22 -1.15 4.35
CA ALA A 330 -15.39 -0.87 5.51
C ALA A 330 -14.22 -1.87 5.62
N TRP A 331 -14.48 -3.17 5.39
CA TRP A 331 -13.43 -4.18 5.38
C TRP A 331 -12.34 -3.91 4.32
N ARG A 332 -12.72 -3.46 3.12
CA ARG A 332 -11.75 -3.08 2.07
C ARG A 332 -10.86 -1.91 2.46
N ARG A 333 -11.40 -0.92 3.19
CA ARG A 333 -10.62 0.22 3.71
C ARG A 333 -9.53 -0.21 4.69
N PHE A 334 -9.74 -1.25 5.49
CA PHE A 334 -8.70 -1.82 6.35
C PHE A 334 -7.54 -2.47 5.57
N GLN A 335 -7.72 -2.79 4.30
CA GLN A 335 -6.66 -3.42 3.51
C GLN A 335 -5.64 -2.43 2.95
N ALA A 336 -5.87 -1.13 3.10
CA ALA A 336 -5.03 -0.12 2.50
C ALA A 336 -3.58 -0.24 2.97
N MET A 337 -2.65 -0.35 2.02
CA MET A 337 -1.22 -0.52 2.25
C MET A 337 -0.62 0.54 3.22
N PRO A 338 -1.02 1.83 3.18
CA PRO A 338 -0.52 2.81 4.15
C PRO A 338 -0.76 2.44 5.61
N LEU A 339 -1.84 1.71 5.93
CA LEU A 339 -2.11 1.25 7.30
C LEU A 339 -1.06 0.22 7.75
N PHE A 340 -0.62 -0.66 6.85
CA PHE A 340 0.42 -1.63 7.14
C PHE A 340 1.82 -1.00 7.14
N GLN A 341 2.09 -0.07 6.24
CA GLN A 341 3.34 0.69 6.21
C GLN A 341 3.57 1.44 7.53
N ALA A 342 2.51 1.99 8.12
CA ALA A 342 2.55 2.65 9.42
C ALA A 342 3.06 1.74 10.56
N MET A 343 2.91 0.42 10.43
CA MET A 343 3.39 -0.60 11.39
C MET A 343 4.82 -1.08 11.11
N ALA A 344 5.55 -0.47 10.19
CA ALA A 344 6.97 -0.73 9.95
C ALA A 344 7.87 0.38 10.53
N THR A 345 9.08 0.02 10.94
CA THR A 345 10.10 0.98 11.37
C THR A 345 10.70 1.78 10.21
N THR A 346 10.60 1.25 9.00
CA THR A 346 11.00 1.91 7.77
C THR A 346 9.90 1.74 6.74
N GLU A 347 9.44 2.86 6.18
CA GLU A 347 8.48 2.88 5.09
C GLU A 347 8.87 3.88 4.00
N GLY A 348 8.19 3.76 2.87
CA GLY A 348 8.38 4.60 1.69
C GLY A 348 8.59 3.77 0.44
N SER A 349 8.25 4.36 -0.70
CA SER A 349 8.66 3.89 -2.02
C SER A 349 9.47 4.97 -2.70
N CYS A 350 10.12 4.61 -3.80
CA CYS A 350 10.84 5.54 -4.63
C CYS A 350 9.94 6.68 -5.13
N GLY A 351 10.41 7.92 -5.05
CA GLY A 351 9.62 9.10 -5.41
C GLY A 351 8.53 9.48 -4.39
N MET A 352 8.52 8.83 -3.21
CA MET A 352 7.62 9.13 -2.09
C MET A 352 8.44 9.46 -0.83
N VAL A 353 7.82 10.08 0.17
CA VAL A 353 8.47 10.34 1.46
C VAL A 353 8.90 9.02 2.10
N LYS A 354 10.17 8.94 2.51
CA LYS A 354 10.66 7.86 3.36
C LYS A 354 10.49 8.27 4.81
N THR A 355 9.84 7.43 5.61
CA THR A 355 9.63 7.68 7.03
C THR A 355 10.36 6.62 7.85
N GLN A 356 11.12 7.08 8.83
CA GLN A 356 11.70 6.23 9.86
C GLN A 356 10.89 6.40 11.13
N ARG A 357 10.56 5.29 11.77
CA ARG A 357 9.83 5.24 13.04
C ARG A 357 10.60 4.43 14.06
N SER A 358 10.48 4.83 15.31
CA SER A 358 10.84 3.98 16.43
C SER A 358 9.95 2.74 16.48
N GLN A 359 10.43 1.69 17.14
CA GLN A 359 9.64 0.48 17.42
C GLN A 359 8.36 0.82 18.20
N ALA A 360 8.40 1.82 19.09
CA ALA A 360 7.25 2.24 19.87
C ALA A 360 6.16 2.89 19.00
N GLU A 361 6.53 3.72 18.04
CA GLU A 361 5.59 4.33 17.09
C GLU A 361 4.97 3.28 16.17
N ALA A 362 5.77 2.35 15.62
CA ALA A 362 5.25 1.26 14.80
C ALA A 362 4.27 0.36 15.58
N TYR A 363 4.59 0.05 16.85
CA TYR A 363 3.71 -0.72 17.72
C TYR A 363 2.42 0.03 18.08
N LEU A 364 2.47 1.36 18.22
CA LEU A 364 1.29 2.18 18.45
C LEU A 364 0.33 2.11 17.26
N GLU A 365 0.83 2.19 16.03
CA GLU A 365 0.03 2.05 14.81
C GLU A 365 -0.56 0.64 14.66
N PHE A 366 0.22 -0.39 14.97
CA PHE A 366 -0.28 -1.77 15.05
C PHE A 366 -1.42 -1.90 16.07
N SER A 367 -1.25 -1.33 17.26
CA SER A 367 -2.25 -1.37 18.33
C SER A 367 -3.54 -0.65 17.93
N ARG A 368 -3.42 0.53 17.31
CA ARG A 368 -4.56 1.28 16.76
C ARG A 368 -5.32 0.48 15.71
N TYR A 369 -4.59 -0.14 14.78
CA TYR A 369 -5.19 -0.96 13.74
C TYR A 369 -5.94 -2.15 14.31
N MET A 370 -5.30 -2.93 15.19
CA MET A 370 -5.90 -4.12 15.79
C MET A 370 -7.11 -3.78 16.66
N ALA A 371 -7.08 -2.65 17.39
CA ALA A 371 -8.22 -2.15 18.15
C ALA A 371 -9.38 -1.72 17.24
N ALA A 372 -9.10 -1.01 16.15
CA ALA A 372 -10.11 -0.61 15.19
C ALA A 372 -10.74 -1.82 14.48
N LEU A 373 -9.94 -2.78 14.04
CA LEU A 373 -10.42 -4.02 13.41
C LEU A 373 -11.24 -4.85 14.38
N SER A 374 -10.75 -5.05 15.61
CA SER A 374 -11.49 -5.77 16.66
C SER A 374 -12.84 -5.13 16.97
N ARG A 375 -12.91 -3.78 17.01
CA ARG A 375 -14.15 -3.05 17.24
C ARG A 375 -15.11 -3.24 16.06
N PHE A 376 -14.59 -3.10 14.84
CA PHE A 376 -15.35 -3.33 13.62
C PHE A 376 -15.94 -4.74 13.60
N GLU A 377 -15.14 -5.78 13.85
CA GLU A 377 -15.61 -7.16 13.92
C GLU A 377 -16.69 -7.36 15.00
N GLU A 378 -16.53 -6.79 16.20
CA GLU A 378 -17.56 -6.87 17.25
C GLU A 378 -18.89 -6.25 16.77
N GLU A 379 -18.85 -5.10 16.09
CA GLU A 379 -20.04 -4.46 15.49
C GLU A 379 -20.67 -5.33 14.41
N GLN A 380 -19.85 -5.87 13.51
CA GLN A 380 -20.30 -6.75 12.42
C GLN A 380 -20.88 -8.06 12.95
N SER A 381 -20.39 -8.58 14.08
CA SER A 381 -20.87 -9.84 14.67
C SER A 381 -22.35 -9.76 15.08
N GLN A 382 -22.84 -8.56 15.41
CA GLN A 382 -24.24 -8.32 15.78
C GLN A 382 -25.19 -8.41 14.58
N MET A 383 -24.65 -8.32 13.35
CA MET A 383 -25.41 -8.38 12.11
C MET A 383 -25.48 -9.79 11.52
N VAL A 384 -24.71 -10.75 12.06
CA VAL A 384 -24.66 -12.13 11.56
C VAL A 384 -25.51 -13.06 12.42
N ARG A 385 -26.23 -14.00 11.79
CA ARG A 385 -27.13 -14.95 12.48
C ARG A 385 -26.42 -15.72 13.61
N ALA A 386 -25.21 -16.20 13.36
CA ALA A 386 -24.37 -16.86 14.35
C ALA A 386 -23.39 -15.86 15.01
N GLY A 387 -23.90 -14.73 15.49
CA GLY A 387 -23.08 -13.63 16.02
C GLY A 387 -22.12 -14.03 17.15
N SER A 388 -22.51 -14.97 18.02
CA SER A 388 -21.59 -15.54 19.02
C SER A 388 -20.39 -16.25 18.39
N ALA A 389 -20.59 -16.99 17.29
CA ALA A 389 -19.51 -17.67 16.60
C ALA A 389 -18.55 -16.67 15.92
N ALA A 390 -19.10 -15.66 15.25
CA ALA A 390 -18.32 -14.56 14.67
C ALA A 390 -17.49 -13.85 15.75
N ARG A 391 -18.14 -13.48 16.87
CA ARG A 391 -17.48 -12.84 18.01
C ARG A 391 -16.37 -13.69 18.61
N PHE A 392 -16.49 -15.01 18.66
CA PHE A 392 -15.42 -15.86 19.21
C PHE A 392 -14.23 -16.04 18.25
N LEU A 393 -14.43 -15.80 16.96
CA LEU A 393 -13.40 -15.89 15.91
C LEU A 393 -12.72 -14.56 15.60
N ARG A 394 -13.20 -13.44 16.16
CA ARG A 394 -12.66 -12.10 15.92
C ARG A 394 -11.21 -11.93 16.41
N CYS A 395 -10.55 -10.91 15.90
CA CYS A 395 -9.29 -10.46 16.45
C CYS A 395 -9.47 -9.69 17.78
N ILE A 396 -8.42 -9.71 18.59
CA ILE A 396 -8.33 -9.14 19.93
C ILE A 396 -7.22 -8.09 19.92
N PRO A 397 -7.45 -6.90 20.48
CA PRO A 397 -6.42 -5.86 20.48
C PRO A 397 -5.28 -6.19 21.45
N PRO A 398 -4.07 -5.62 21.27
CA PRO A 398 -2.88 -6.03 22.00
C PRO A 398 -3.01 -5.94 23.52
N GLU A 399 -3.76 -4.98 24.05
CA GLU A 399 -4.00 -4.81 25.49
C GLU A 399 -4.86 -5.92 26.12
N ARG A 400 -5.48 -6.77 25.32
CA ARG A 400 -6.26 -7.95 25.75
C ARG A 400 -5.76 -9.26 25.16
N ALA A 401 -4.65 -9.22 24.42
CA ALA A 401 -4.07 -10.40 23.79
C ALA A 401 -3.58 -11.42 24.83
N PHE A 402 -3.46 -12.68 24.43
CA PHE A 402 -2.81 -13.67 25.27
C PHE A 402 -1.30 -13.51 25.16
N HIS A 403 -0.65 -13.03 26.22
CA HIS A 403 0.80 -12.83 26.24
C HIS A 403 1.50 -14.09 26.74
N PHE A 404 2.34 -14.69 25.89
CA PHE A 404 3.13 -15.85 26.28
C PHE A 404 4.29 -15.42 27.18
N CYS A 405 4.35 -16.00 28.38
CA CYS A 405 5.43 -15.78 29.32
C CYS A 405 5.75 -17.00 30.18
N THR A 406 6.96 -16.98 30.72
CA THR A 406 7.41 -17.85 31.81
C THR A 406 7.34 -17.07 33.12
N PRO A 407 7.61 -17.71 34.29
CA PRO A 407 7.75 -16.97 35.55
C PRO A 407 8.84 -15.88 35.53
N TYR A 408 9.78 -15.96 34.59
CA TYR A 408 11.00 -15.16 34.60
C TYR A 408 11.02 -14.08 33.52
N HIS A 409 10.41 -14.33 32.37
CA HIS A 409 10.44 -13.41 31.23
C HIS A 409 9.27 -13.63 30.27
N ARG A 410 9.01 -12.65 29.41
CA ARG A 410 8.08 -12.78 28.29
C ARG A 410 8.79 -13.48 27.12
N GLU A 411 8.06 -14.32 26.41
CA GLU A 411 8.55 -15.03 25.20
C GLU A 411 8.66 -14.09 23.98
N GLY A 412 8.06 -12.90 24.06
CA GLY A 412 8.17 -11.87 23.02
C GLY A 412 7.10 -11.91 21.94
N PHE A 413 6.11 -12.79 22.05
CA PHE A 413 4.95 -12.86 21.15
C PHE A 413 3.63 -12.98 21.92
N SER A 414 2.52 -12.72 21.23
CA SER A 414 1.18 -12.69 21.82
C SER A 414 0.13 -13.11 20.80
N ALA A 415 -0.91 -13.80 21.27
CA ALA A 415 -2.03 -14.22 20.41
C ALA A 415 -3.19 -13.24 20.48
N HIS A 416 -3.59 -12.77 19.32
CA HIS A 416 -4.67 -11.82 19.07
C HIS A 416 -5.93 -12.52 18.54
N SER A 417 -5.95 -13.85 18.46
CA SER A 417 -7.13 -14.64 18.09
C SER A 417 -6.95 -16.08 18.55
N LEU A 418 -8.02 -16.88 18.51
CA LEU A 418 -7.90 -18.34 18.75
C LEU A 418 -7.03 -19.02 17.67
N GLU A 419 -7.11 -18.57 16.41
CA GLU A 419 -6.32 -19.13 15.31
C GLU A 419 -4.81 -18.83 15.49
N GLU A 420 -4.46 -17.59 15.86
CA GLU A 420 -3.08 -17.23 16.15
C GLU A 420 -2.57 -17.91 17.44
N PHE A 421 -3.43 -18.08 18.44
CA PHE A 421 -3.08 -18.79 19.68
C PHE A 421 -2.59 -20.21 19.40
N VAL A 422 -3.32 -20.97 18.57
CA VAL A 422 -2.90 -22.33 18.20
C VAL A 422 -1.56 -22.33 17.48
N LYS A 423 -1.38 -21.46 16.47
CA LYS A 423 -0.09 -21.35 15.74
C LYS A 423 1.08 -21.06 16.68
N LEU A 424 0.87 -20.22 17.70
CA LEU A 424 1.92 -19.83 18.64
C LEU A 424 2.21 -20.89 19.70
N LEU A 425 1.32 -21.87 19.92
CA LEU A 425 1.62 -23.01 20.79
C LEU A 425 2.78 -23.86 20.26
N ASP A 426 2.98 -23.91 18.94
CA ASP A 426 4.06 -24.68 18.32
C ASP A 426 5.45 -24.13 18.67
N VAL A 427 5.55 -22.80 18.82
CA VAL A 427 6.82 -22.11 19.10
C VAL A 427 7.00 -21.75 20.58
N ALA A 428 5.94 -21.81 21.39
CA ALA A 428 6.04 -21.59 22.84
C ALA A 428 6.92 -22.65 23.50
N SER A 429 7.69 -22.25 24.52
CA SER A 429 8.47 -23.18 25.33
C SER A 429 7.55 -24.06 26.20
N ASP A 430 8.00 -25.27 26.54
CA ASP A 430 7.25 -26.15 27.45
C ASP A 430 7.06 -25.50 28.84
N ASP A 431 8.03 -24.71 29.28
CA ASP A 431 7.96 -23.95 30.53
C ASP A 431 6.85 -22.89 30.50
N CYS A 432 6.67 -22.20 29.37
CA CYS A 432 5.57 -21.26 29.17
C CYS A 432 4.20 -21.97 29.23
N ILE A 433 4.06 -23.10 28.53
CA ILE A 433 2.80 -23.88 28.54
C ILE A 433 2.47 -24.37 29.95
N LYS A 434 3.47 -24.91 30.66
CA LYS A 434 3.30 -25.36 32.05
C LYS A 434 2.92 -24.20 32.96
N HIS A 435 3.59 -23.05 32.85
CA HIS A 435 3.33 -21.87 33.66
C HIS A 435 1.88 -21.39 33.54
N HIS A 436 1.38 -21.22 32.32
CA HIS A 436 0.01 -20.79 32.08
C HIS A 436 -1.02 -21.89 32.43
N GLY A 437 -0.65 -23.17 32.27
CA GLY A 437 -1.48 -24.32 32.65
C GLY A 437 -1.71 -24.41 34.16
N GLU A 438 -0.70 -24.16 34.99
CA GLU A 438 -0.79 -24.15 36.45
C GLU A 438 -1.70 -23.01 36.97
N ARG A 439 -1.69 -21.88 36.26
CA ARG A 439 -2.44 -20.66 36.62
C ARG A 439 -3.84 -20.60 36.00
N SER A 440 -4.16 -21.54 35.12
CA SER A 440 -5.39 -21.53 34.30
C SER A 440 -5.55 -20.26 33.46
N ASP A 441 -4.45 -19.62 33.07
CA ASP A 441 -4.47 -18.34 32.34
C ASP A 441 -5.19 -18.49 30.98
N ILE A 442 -4.98 -19.61 30.29
CA ILE A 442 -5.63 -19.92 28.99
C ILE A 442 -7.15 -19.98 29.14
N ALA A 443 -7.65 -20.70 30.14
CA ALA A 443 -9.08 -20.82 30.40
C ALA A 443 -9.71 -19.47 30.80
N THR A 444 -8.97 -18.65 31.57
CA THR A 444 -9.39 -17.31 31.97
C THR A 444 -9.47 -16.37 30.76
N TRP A 445 -8.44 -16.33 29.92
CA TRP A 445 -8.42 -15.52 28.71
C TRP A 445 -9.56 -15.87 27.76
N ILE A 446 -9.80 -17.16 27.50
CA ILE A 446 -10.91 -17.59 26.63
C ILE A 446 -12.26 -17.19 27.23
N ARG A 447 -12.43 -17.26 28.56
CA ARG A 447 -13.69 -16.89 29.21
C ARG A 447 -13.93 -15.38 29.20
N GLU A 448 -12.92 -14.60 29.57
CA GLU A 448 -13.07 -13.18 29.88
C GLU A 448 -12.81 -12.26 28.66
N VAL A 449 -11.96 -12.71 27.75
CA VAL A 449 -11.60 -11.94 26.55
C VAL A 449 -12.38 -12.41 25.32
N ILE A 450 -12.29 -13.70 25.00
CA ILE A 450 -13.00 -14.28 23.85
C ILE A 450 -14.50 -14.37 24.14
N GLY A 451 -14.87 -14.79 25.35
CA GLY A 451 -16.25 -14.99 25.77
C GLY A 451 -16.80 -16.41 25.52
N ASP A 452 -15.95 -17.36 25.08
CA ASP A 452 -16.36 -18.74 24.82
C ASP A 452 -16.29 -19.57 26.10
N THR A 453 -17.38 -19.55 26.88
CA THR A 453 -17.49 -20.30 28.13
C THR A 453 -17.40 -21.82 27.94
N THR A 454 -17.78 -22.32 26.76
CA THR A 454 -17.71 -23.77 26.45
C THR A 454 -16.27 -24.21 26.28
N LEU A 455 -15.49 -23.46 25.49
CA LEU A 455 -14.07 -23.76 25.30
C LEU A 455 -13.29 -23.54 26.59
N ALA A 456 -13.56 -22.44 27.31
CA ALA A 456 -12.94 -22.16 28.60
C ALA A 456 -13.17 -23.27 29.64
N GLY A 457 -14.36 -23.89 29.65
CA GLY A 457 -14.65 -25.04 30.51
C GLY A 457 -13.78 -26.26 30.18
N ARG A 458 -13.59 -26.56 28.89
CA ARG A 458 -12.72 -27.66 28.44
C ARG A 458 -11.25 -27.40 28.81
N MET A 459 -10.79 -26.14 28.73
CA MET A 459 -9.41 -25.78 29.05
C MET A 459 -9.04 -25.99 30.53
N GLN A 460 -10.01 -26.06 31.45
CA GLN A 460 -9.72 -26.23 32.88
C GLN A 460 -9.02 -27.56 33.19
N THR A 461 -9.25 -28.61 32.38
CA THR A 461 -8.72 -29.95 32.62
C THR A 461 -7.49 -30.29 31.79
N LEU A 462 -7.22 -29.56 30.71
CA LEU A 462 -6.13 -29.86 29.79
C LEU A 462 -4.82 -29.25 30.27
N ARG A 463 -3.72 -29.99 30.10
CA ARG A 463 -2.37 -29.55 30.49
C ARG A 463 -1.35 -29.78 29.39
N GLY A 464 -1.59 -30.72 28.47
CA GLY A 464 -0.70 -30.98 27.35
C GLY A 464 -0.88 -29.97 26.21
N ARG A 465 0.23 -29.52 25.63
CA ARG A 465 0.26 -28.62 24.46
C ARG A 465 -0.64 -29.14 23.32
N ASN A 466 -0.46 -30.40 22.93
CA ASN A 466 -1.20 -31.00 21.81
C ASN A 466 -2.70 -31.11 22.12
N GLU A 467 -3.05 -31.49 23.36
CA GLU A 467 -4.45 -31.57 23.78
C GLU A 467 -5.14 -30.19 23.73
N ILE A 468 -4.44 -29.14 24.17
CA ILE A 468 -4.91 -27.76 24.12
C ILE A 468 -5.11 -27.34 22.66
N ALA A 469 -4.11 -27.56 21.80
CA ALA A 469 -4.17 -27.23 20.38
C ALA A 469 -5.36 -27.91 19.69
N GLU A 470 -5.48 -29.23 19.81
CA GLU A 470 -6.57 -30.02 19.21
C GLU A 470 -7.96 -29.54 19.67
N ALA A 471 -8.10 -29.22 20.96
CA ALA A 471 -9.37 -28.75 21.52
C ALA A 471 -9.76 -27.35 21.01
N VAL A 472 -8.79 -26.45 20.84
CA VAL A 472 -9.02 -25.11 20.28
C VAL A 472 -9.30 -25.20 18.78
N GLU A 473 -8.53 -25.98 18.01
CA GLU A 473 -8.75 -26.21 16.58
C GLU A 473 -10.12 -26.80 16.28
N LYS A 474 -10.50 -27.85 17.04
CA LYS A 474 -11.83 -28.45 16.93
C LYS A 474 -12.92 -27.42 17.17
N ARG A 475 -12.73 -26.54 18.16
CA ARG A 475 -13.69 -25.47 18.44
C ARG A 475 -13.74 -24.43 17.32
N ILE A 476 -12.60 -23.98 16.79
CA ILE A 476 -12.53 -23.07 15.65
C ILE A 476 -13.32 -23.66 14.46
N HIS A 477 -13.14 -24.94 14.15
CA HIS A 477 -13.88 -25.62 13.09
C HIS A 477 -15.39 -25.66 13.32
N GLU A 478 -15.83 -25.93 14.56
CA GLU A 478 -17.25 -25.85 14.95
C GLU A 478 -17.81 -24.44 14.75
N LEU A 479 -17.05 -23.40 15.10
CA LEU A 479 -17.48 -22.01 14.97
C LEU A 479 -17.61 -21.60 13.49
N TRP A 480 -16.64 -21.96 12.64
CA TRP A 480 -16.72 -21.72 11.20
C TRP A 480 -17.89 -22.43 10.54
N LYS A 481 -18.21 -23.67 10.96
CA LYS A 481 -19.40 -24.38 10.46
C LYS A 481 -20.71 -23.68 10.81
N ARG A 482 -20.76 -22.91 11.90
CA ARG A 482 -21.95 -22.15 12.29
C ARG A 482 -22.10 -20.84 11.51
N LEU A 483 -21.02 -20.35 10.90
CA LEU A 483 -21.02 -19.13 10.09
C LEU A 483 -21.33 -19.37 8.60
N LYS A 484 -21.14 -20.61 8.12
CA LYS A 484 -21.67 -21.06 6.83
C LYS A 484 -23.17 -21.23 6.91
#